data_AF-A0A1I8AB35-F1
#
_entry.id   AF-A0A1I8AB35-F1
#
_cell.length_a   1.000
_cell.length_b   1.000
_cell.length_c   1.000
_cell.angle_alpha   90.00
_cell.angle_beta   90.00
_cell.angle_gamma   90.00
#
_symmetry.space_group_name_H-M   'P 1'
#
loop_
_entity.id
_entity.type
_entity.pdbx_description
1 polymer ?
#
loop_
_entity_poly.entity_id
_entity_poly.type
_entity_poly.pdbx_seq_one_letter_code
_entity_poly.pdbx_strand_id
1 'polypeptide(L)' 'MPSSSEKDVEGVQKFASYPLIPRPHIELGQQLGRGAYGSVYKGTWNNGDQSIVVAVKKVFMLEKE' A
#
# COMPACT_ATOMS: atom_id res chain seq x y z
N MET A 1 -2.12 0.06 -40.76
CA MET A 1 -3.35 0.22 -39.98
C MET A 1 -2.96 0.39 -38.52
N PRO A 2 -2.98 1.61 -37.97
CA PRO A 2 -2.68 1.85 -36.55
C PRO A 2 -3.96 1.63 -35.74
N SER A 3 -3.95 0.68 -34.80
CA SER A 3 -5.06 0.45 -33.87
C SER A 3 -4.80 1.24 -32.60
N SER A 4 -5.16 2.51 -32.62
CA SER A 4 -5.35 3.33 -31.44
C SER A 4 -6.55 2.83 -30.64
N SER A 5 -6.36 2.53 -29.37
CA SER A 5 -7.32 2.88 -28.32
C SER A 5 -6.70 2.54 -26.97
N GLU A 6 -6.19 3.57 -26.30
CA GLU A 6 -6.10 3.63 -24.85
C GLU A 6 -7.44 3.13 -24.28
N LYS A 7 -7.37 2.06 -23.48
CA LYS A 7 -8.50 1.67 -22.64
C LYS A 7 -8.11 2.04 -21.23
N ASP A 8 -8.72 3.12 -20.78
CA ASP A 8 -8.81 3.55 -19.41
C ASP A 8 -8.92 2.32 -18.50
N VAL A 9 -7.94 2.16 -17.62
CA VAL A 9 -7.93 1.06 -16.65
C VAL A 9 -8.89 1.43 -15.51
N GLU A 10 -10.18 1.51 -15.85
CA GLU A 10 -11.31 1.53 -14.91
C GLU A 10 -11.48 0.12 -14.31
N GLY A 11 -10.48 -0.28 -13.51
CA GLY A 11 -10.36 -1.66 -13.05
C GLY A 11 -9.80 -1.79 -11.63
N VAL A 12 -9.82 -0.74 -10.81
CA VAL A 12 -9.52 -0.88 -9.37
C VAL A 12 -10.77 -1.41 -8.67
N GLN A 13 -11.03 -2.68 -8.97
CA GLN A 13 -12.19 -3.46 -8.57
C GLN A 13 -12.17 -3.65 -7.05
N LYS A 14 -12.98 -2.86 -6.34
CA LYS A 14 -13.55 -3.15 -5.00
C LYS A 14 -12.54 -3.77 -4.01
N PHE A 15 -11.44 -3.06 -3.75
CA PHE A 15 -10.56 -3.41 -2.62
C PHE A 15 -11.40 -3.34 -1.35
N ALA A 16 -11.31 -4.37 -0.53
CA ALA A 16 -12.04 -4.51 0.73
C ALA A 16 -12.23 -3.18 1.46
N SER A 17 -13.42 -2.96 2.03
CA SER A 17 -13.88 -1.72 2.67
C SER A 17 -13.04 -1.39 3.91
N TYR A 18 -11.77 -1.07 3.72
CA TYR A 18 -10.83 -0.66 4.74
C TYR A 18 -10.84 0.86 4.81
N PRO A 19 -10.88 1.42 6.03
CA PRO A 19 -10.77 2.86 6.19
C PRO A 19 -9.39 3.33 5.72
N LEU A 20 -9.35 4.51 5.09
CA LEU A 20 -8.09 5.17 4.80
C LEU A 20 -7.41 5.57 6.11
N ILE A 21 -6.22 5.04 6.36
CA ILE A 21 -5.44 5.39 7.55
C ILE A 21 -4.53 6.59 7.22
N PRO A 22 -4.66 7.72 7.93
CA PRO A 22 -3.75 8.85 7.76
C PRO A 22 -2.29 8.47 8.01
N ARG A 23 -1.38 8.93 7.16
CA ARG A 23 0.06 8.63 7.29
C ARG A 23 0.66 8.97 8.66
N PRO A 24 0.28 10.07 9.35
CA PRO A 24 0.80 10.42 10.68
C PRO A 24 0.44 9.41 11.76
N HIS A 25 -0.63 8.62 11.56
CA HIS A 25 -1.06 7.60 12.51
C HIS A 25 -0.23 6.32 12.42
N ILE A 26 0.70 6.23 11.47
CA ILE A 26 1.55 5.06 11.26
C ILE A 26 3.00 5.42 11.53
N GLU A 27 3.59 4.77 12.52
CA GLU A 27 5.03 4.83 12.76
C GLU A 27 5.69 3.63 12.10
N LEU A 28 6.70 3.89 11.25
CA LEU A 28 7.49 2.84 10.62
C LEU A 28 8.69 2.51 11.51
N GLY A 29 8.84 1.24 11.84
CA GLY A 29 10.00 0.69 12.52
C GLY A 29 10.90 -0.11 11.57
N GLN A 30 11.52 -1.15 12.13
CA GLN A 30 12.49 -1.99 11.41
C GLN A 30 11.88 -2.73 10.22
N GLN A 31 12.67 -2.88 9.15
CA GLN A 31 12.31 -3.75 8.03
C GLN A 31 12.24 -5.22 8.48
N LEU A 32 11.12 -5.87 8.21
CA LEU A 32 10.90 -7.30 8.46
C LEU A 32 11.38 -8.15 7.29
N GLY A 33 11.29 -7.64 6.06
CA GLY A 33 11.75 -8.37 4.88
C GLY A 33 11.43 -7.65 3.57
N ARG A 34 11.71 -8.33 2.45
CA ARG A 34 11.36 -7.88 1.10
C ARG A 34 10.54 -8.96 0.42
N GLY A 35 9.31 -8.63 0.03
CA GLY A 35 8.44 -9.48 -0.77
C GLY A 35 8.46 -9.08 -2.25
N ALA A 36 7.73 -9.82 -3.08
CA ALA A 36 7.66 -9.64 -4.53
C ALA A 36 7.25 -8.22 -4.98
N TYR A 37 6.44 -7.53 -4.18
CA TYR A 37 5.92 -6.19 -4.50
C TYR A 37 6.58 -5.06 -3.69
N GLY A 38 7.55 -5.39 -2.84
CA GLY A 38 8.29 -4.41 -2.06
C GLY A 38 8.59 -4.83 -0.62
N SER A 39 9.07 -3.87 0.17
CA SER A 39 9.58 -4.14 1.51
C SER A 39 8.46 -4.08 2.55
N VAL A 40 8.52 -4.99 3.52
CA VAL A 40 7.61 -5.05 4.66
C VAL A 40 8.35 -4.56 5.89
N TYR A 41 7.70 -3.68 6.65
CA TYR A 41 8.24 -3.08 7.86
C TYR A 41 7.35 -3.43 9.04
N LYS A 42 7.94 -3.56 10.21
CA LYS A 42 7.21 -3.50 11.46
C LYS A 42 6.77 -2.06 11.65
N GLY A 43 5.52 -1.82 11.98
CA GLY A 43 5.03 -0.49 12.30
C GLY A 43 4.11 -0.51 13.51
N THR A 44 3.81 0.69 14.00
CA THR A 44 2.81 0.91 15.04
C THR A 44 1.71 1.77 14.44
N TRP A 45 0.47 1.33 14.55
CA TRP A 45 -0.71 2.11 14.19
C TRP A 45 -1.33 2.70 15.45
N ASN A 46 -1.31 4.03 15.53
CA ASN A 46 -1.94 4.80 16.59
C ASN A 46 -3.37 5.15 16.16
N ASN A 47 -4.36 4.52 16.77
CA ASN A 47 -5.78 4.77 16.51
C ASN A 47 -6.43 5.33 17.79
N GLY A 48 -6.42 6.66 17.93
CA GLY A 48 -6.82 7.32 19.18
C GLY A 48 -5.86 6.93 20.32
N ASP A 49 -6.41 6.39 21.40
CA ASP A 49 -5.64 5.99 22.60
C ASP A 49 -5.02 4.58 22.51
N GLN A 50 -5.18 3.91 21.37
CA GLN A 50 -4.67 2.54 21.17
C GLN A 50 -3.51 2.53 20.19
N SER A 51 -2.42 1.85 20.58
CA SER A 51 -1.28 1.58 19.71
C SER A 51 -1.21 0.08 19.39
N ILE A 52 -1.29 -0.26 18.10
CA ILE A 52 -1.32 -1.65 17.62
C ILE A 52 -0.07 -1.90 16.77
N VAL A 53 0.66 -2.99 17.06
CA VAL A 53 1.79 -3.41 16.22
C VAL A 53 1.26 -4.06 14.94
N VAL A 54 1.67 -3.54 13.80
CA VAL A 54 1.21 -3.94 12.46
C VAL A 54 2.38 -4.21 11.51
N ALA A 55 2.12 -4.93 10.43
CA ALA A 55 3.05 -5.05 9.30
C ALA A 55 2.66 -4.06 8.20
N VAL A 56 3.59 -3.17 7.82
CA VAL A 56 3.38 -2.15 6.79
C VAL A 56 4.12 -2.55 5.52
N LYS A 57 3.38 -2.80 4.44
CA LYS A 57 3.95 -3.14 3.13
C LYS A 57 4.12 -1.86 2.30
N LYS A 58 5.37 -1.50 2.02
CA LYS A 58 5.70 -0.44 1.07
C LYS A 58 5.72 -1.05 -0.32
N VAL A 59 4.69 -0.79 -1.11
CA VAL A 59 4.65 -1.19 -2.51
C VAL A 59 5.52 -0.23 -3.33
N PHE A 60 6.44 -0.77 -4.13
CA PHE A 60 7.08 0.01 -5.18
C PHE A 60 6.09 0.04 -6.35
N MET A 61 5.68 1.22 -6.80
CA MET A 61 5.04 1.30 -8.10
C MET A 61 6.08 0.86 -9.12
N LEU A 62 5.83 -0.28 -9.77
CA LEU A 62 6.55 -0.64 -10.98
C LEU A 62 6.10 0.38 -12.02
N GLU A 63 7.00 1.29 -12.41
CA GLU A 63 6.80 2.05 -13.62
C GLU A 63 6.63 1.03 -14.75
N LYS A 64 5.48 1.10 -15.41
CA LYS A 64 5.14 0.19 -16.50
C LYS A 64 5.92 0.72 -17.71
N GLU A 65 7.04 0.07 -18.04
CA GLU A 65 7.71 0.23 -19.34
C GLU A 65 6.76 -0.13 -20.50
#